data_AF-A0A2V8MQ01-F1
#
_entry.id   AF-A0A2V8MQ01-F1
#
_cell.length_a   1.000
_cell.length_b   1.000
_cell.length_c   1.000
_cell.angle_alpha   90.00
_cell.angle_beta   90.00
_cell.angle_gamma   90.00
#
_symmetry.space_group_name_H-M   'P 1'
#
loop_
_entity.id
_entity.type
_entity.pdbx_description
1 polymer ?
#
loop_
_entity_poly.entity_id
_entity_poly.type
_entity_poly.pdbx_seq_one_letter_code
_entity_poly.pdbx_strand_id
1 'polypeptide(L)'
;MKLYSVCFATFGILFGSSVLSAEPVNMFFYLAILILVFQLGQEIFNRRAGSFAAAAVAVWPSFLLHTTQLLRDPMFVAGMLAFILCGLLLLSRDFSGRAAILTAIAGGFMGALVWLSRDTMGEVLIATAAIAGLLFLVRLLAEKRRQAKLALTKFSWRAHVPSLVGMALLIALSVGVTRVIPKFQRLYRNSQPTIRLGPDDWKNSRRLKRDLVIEPQADAPANPWSRFIVRIGKLRQGFAIEFADAGSNVDTDVQLNNTADVIRYLPRAAMIGYFAPFPKMWLTTGNQVGRSGRILSGVETLALYLIEALALVGLWSGRRLVGVWFLWLVSAMGLISLALVVVNVGALSRLRYVFAILLIILASDGGRRLFESLQKRKTLLASTS
;
A
#
# COMPACT_ATOMS: atom_id res chain seq x y z
N MET A 1 -1.20 -19.10 8.89
CA MET A 1 -1.64 -20.10 9.90
C MET A 1 -1.25 -19.68 11.32
N LYS A 2 0.00 -19.31 11.61
CA LYS A 2 0.44 -18.97 12.98
C LYS A 2 -0.30 -17.79 13.64
N LEU A 3 -0.57 -16.71 12.89
CA LEU A 3 -1.23 -15.53 13.47
C LEU A 3 -2.69 -15.80 13.88
N TYR A 4 -3.41 -16.58 13.07
CA TYR A 4 -4.75 -17.06 13.42
C TYR A 4 -4.70 -17.91 14.69
N SER A 5 -3.70 -18.80 14.82
CA SER A 5 -3.53 -19.61 16.02
C SER A 5 -3.33 -18.75 17.27
N VAL A 6 -2.64 -17.62 17.17
CA VAL A 6 -2.49 -16.69 18.29
C VAL A 6 -3.82 -16.03 18.63
N CYS A 7 -4.57 -15.53 17.63
CA CYS A 7 -5.89 -14.95 17.87
C CYS A 7 -6.88 -15.97 18.46
N PHE A 8 -6.90 -17.19 17.95
CA PHE A 8 -7.73 -18.28 18.50
C PHE A 8 -7.26 -18.68 19.90
N ALA A 9 -5.97 -18.65 20.21
CA ALA A 9 -5.47 -18.93 21.56
C ALA A 9 -5.85 -17.83 22.56
N THR A 10 -5.78 -16.55 22.16
CA THR A 10 -6.09 -15.43 23.06
C THR A 10 -7.60 -15.21 23.22
N PHE A 11 -8.36 -15.28 22.14
CA PHE A 11 -9.80 -14.97 22.13
C PHE A 11 -10.70 -16.20 22.13
N GLY A 12 -10.18 -17.39 21.83
CA GLY A 12 -10.96 -18.63 21.85
C GLY A 12 -11.44 -19.02 23.24
N ILE A 13 -10.79 -18.53 24.29
CA ILE A 13 -11.26 -18.68 25.68
C ILE A 13 -12.58 -17.93 25.89
N LEU A 14 -12.74 -16.75 25.27
CA LEU A 14 -13.90 -15.88 25.46
C LEU A 14 -15.03 -16.17 24.46
N PHE A 15 -14.71 -16.52 23.21
CA PHE A 15 -15.67 -16.61 22.11
C PHE A 15 -15.77 -18.02 21.49
N GLY A 16 -15.07 -19.00 22.06
CA GLY A 16 -14.95 -20.36 21.53
C GLY A 16 -14.06 -20.45 20.29
N SER A 17 -13.93 -21.66 19.74
CA SER A 17 -13.13 -21.95 18.52
C SER A 17 -13.85 -21.59 17.20
N SER A 18 -14.88 -20.76 17.27
CA SER A 18 -15.68 -20.36 16.11
C SER A 18 -15.05 -19.19 15.33
N VAL A 19 -15.48 -18.98 14.09
CA VAL A 19 -15.06 -17.86 13.23
C VAL A 19 -15.31 -16.50 13.91
N LEU A 20 -16.32 -16.41 14.77
CA LEU A 20 -16.66 -15.22 15.56
C LEU A 20 -15.50 -14.74 16.44
N SER A 21 -14.63 -15.64 16.92
CA SER A 21 -13.47 -15.26 17.75
C SER A 21 -12.44 -14.37 17.02
N ALA A 22 -12.43 -14.38 15.69
CA ALA A 22 -11.57 -13.52 14.88
C ALA A 22 -12.17 -12.13 14.62
N GLU A 23 -13.49 -11.97 14.79
CA GLU A 23 -14.20 -10.71 14.49
C GLU A 23 -13.77 -9.53 15.38
N PRO A 24 -13.58 -9.67 16.70
CA PRO A 24 -13.11 -8.56 17.54
C PRO A 24 -11.75 -8.02 17.10
N VAL A 25 -10.83 -8.92 16.73
CA VAL A 25 -9.50 -8.53 16.22
C VAL A 25 -9.62 -7.85 14.86
N ASN A 26 -10.54 -8.33 14.01
CA ASN A 26 -10.82 -7.69 12.74
C ASN A 26 -11.35 -6.26 12.95
N MET A 27 -12.34 -6.09 13.83
CA MET A 27 -12.92 -4.80 14.19
C MET A 27 -11.86 -3.83 14.72
N PHE A 28 -10.93 -4.31 15.54
CA PHE A 28 -9.80 -3.51 16.01
C PHE A 28 -8.94 -2.99 14.85
N PHE A 29 -8.61 -3.83 13.86
CA PHE A 29 -7.87 -3.37 12.68
C PHE A 29 -8.66 -2.39 11.83
N TYR A 30 -9.97 -2.57 11.65
CA TYR A 30 -10.82 -1.62 10.94
C TYR A 30 -10.84 -0.25 11.61
N LEU A 31 -11.02 -0.22 12.93
CA LEU A 31 -10.97 1.03 13.70
C LEU A 31 -9.58 1.66 13.64
N ALA A 32 -8.51 0.87 13.75
CA ALA A 32 -7.14 1.35 13.61
C ALA A 32 -6.90 1.98 12.23
N ILE A 33 -7.42 1.38 11.15
CA ILE A 33 -7.34 1.96 9.79
C ILE A 33 -7.99 3.34 9.77
N LEU A 34 -9.21 3.50 10.31
CA LEU A 34 -9.89 4.80 10.32
C LEU A 34 -9.14 5.86 11.14
N ILE A 35 -8.58 5.47 12.30
CA ILE A 35 -7.75 6.35 13.13
C ILE A 35 -6.48 6.77 12.38
N LEU A 36 -5.81 5.83 11.71
CA LEU A 36 -4.59 6.11 10.94
C LEU A 36 -4.88 7.02 9.74
N VAL A 37 -6.00 6.82 9.04
CA VAL A 37 -6.44 7.71 7.96
C VAL A 37 -6.70 9.11 8.47
N PHE A 38 -7.39 9.24 9.61
CA PHE A 38 -7.61 10.52 10.26
C PHE A 38 -6.28 11.20 10.63
N GLN A 39 -5.36 10.48 11.26
CA GLN A 39 -4.05 11.00 11.68
C GLN A 39 -3.19 11.43 10.48
N LEU A 40 -3.15 10.64 9.41
CA LEU A 40 -2.45 11.00 8.17
C LEU A 40 -3.02 12.28 7.56
N GLY A 41 -4.35 12.38 7.44
CA GLY A 41 -5.00 13.58 6.90
C GLY A 41 -4.84 14.81 7.79
N GLN A 42 -4.86 14.63 9.12
CA GLN A 42 -4.60 15.70 10.07
C GLN A 42 -3.16 16.22 10.00
N GLU A 43 -2.19 15.31 9.89
CA GLU A 43 -0.77 15.66 9.88
C GLU A 43 -0.36 16.42 8.61
N ILE A 44 -0.94 16.08 7.47
CA ILE A 44 -0.60 16.72 6.19
C ILE A 44 -1.38 18.02 5.99
N PHE A 45 -2.65 18.02 6.35
CA PHE A 45 -3.57 19.12 6.09
C PHE A 45 -4.08 19.71 7.40
N ASN A 46 -5.22 19.22 7.88
CA ASN A 46 -5.86 19.68 9.10
C ASN A 46 -6.88 18.65 9.60
N ARG A 47 -7.39 18.87 10.81
CA ARG A 47 -8.37 17.98 11.46
C ARG A 47 -9.62 17.71 10.61
N ARG A 48 -10.13 18.72 9.88
CA ARG A 48 -11.33 18.57 9.04
C ARG A 48 -11.08 17.65 7.85
N ALA A 49 -9.94 17.82 7.17
CA ALA A 49 -9.51 16.96 6.06
C ALA A 49 -9.29 15.51 6.53
N GLY A 50 -8.69 15.32 7.71
CA GLY A 50 -8.57 14.01 8.35
C GLY A 50 -9.93 13.36 8.63
N SER A 51 -10.88 14.10 9.21
CA SER A 51 -12.24 13.58 9.47
C SER A 51 -12.98 13.22 8.19
N PHE A 52 -12.90 14.05 7.14
CA PHE A 52 -13.54 13.75 5.86
C PHE A 52 -12.93 12.53 5.19
N ALA A 53 -11.59 12.38 5.22
CA ALA A 53 -10.92 11.20 4.68
C ALA A 53 -11.33 9.92 5.42
N ALA A 54 -11.34 9.94 6.76
CA ALA A 54 -11.75 8.79 7.55
C ALA A 54 -13.23 8.44 7.33
N ALA A 55 -14.12 9.43 7.25
CA ALA A 55 -15.53 9.20 6.93
C ALA A 55 -15.71 8.59 5.54
N ALA A 56 -15.02 9.11 4.52
CA ALA A 56 -15.05 8.57 3.16
C ALA A 56 -14.56 7.12 3.09
N VAL A 57 -13.49 6.78 3.81
CA VAL A 57 -12.97 5.41 3.93
C VAL A 57 -13.96 4.50 4.67
N ALA A 58 -14.59 4.99 5.74
CA ALA A 58 -15.52 4.20 6.55
C ALA A 58 -16.76 3.72 5.78
N VAL A 59 -17.24 4.54 4.84
CA VAL A 59 -18.41 4.20 4.00
C VAL A 59 -18.01 3.57 2.66
N TRP A 60 -16.71 3.33 2.43
CA TRP A 60 -16.23 2.86 1.15
C TRP A 60 -16.64 1.40 0.88
N PRO A 61 -17.29 1.06 -0.26
CA PRO A 61 -17.83 -0.28 -0.48
C PRO A 61 -16.79 -1.40 -0.36
N SER A 62 -15.61 -1.28 -0.98
CA SER A 62 -14.54 -2.27 -0.81
C SER A 62 -14.11 -2.43 0.65
N PHE A 63 -14.11 -1.37 1.45
CA PHE A 63 -13.74 -1.45 2.86
C PHE A 63 -14.71 -2.34 3.63
N LEU A 64 -16.01 -2.10 3.41
CA LEU A 64 -17.08 -2.88 4.01
C LEU A 64 -17.03 -4.34 3.56
N LEU A 65 -16.78 -4.60 2.27
CA LEU A 65 -16.63 -5.97 1.77
C LEU A 65 -15.39 -6.67 2.35
N HIS A 66 -14.30 -5.94 2.58
CA HIS A 66 -13.13 -6.49 3.24
C HIS A 66 -13.42 -6.94 4.67
N THR A 67 -14.43 -6.39 5.37
CA THR A 67 -14.78 -6.81 6.75
C THR A 67 -15.14 -8.29 6.84
N THR A 68 -15.61 -8.87 5.74
CA THR A 68 -15.93 -10.31 5.64
C THR A 68 -14.68 -11.19 5.50
N GLN A 69 -13.53 -10.61 5.18
CA GLN A 69 -12.28 -11.34 4.98
C GLN A 69 -11.46 -11.39 6.27
N LEU A 70 -11.02 -12.60 6.61
CA LEU A 70 -10.37 -12.91 7.87
C LEU A 70 -8.96 -12.31 7.97
N LEU A 71 -8.78 -11.31 8.86
CA LEU A 71 -7.58 -10.80 9.55
C LEU A 71 -6.36 -10.34 8.73
N ARG A 72 -5.94 -11.08 7.70
CA ARG A 72 -4.68 -10.85 6.99
C ARG A 72 -4.67 -9.50 6.27
N ASP A 73 -5.75 -9.19 5.55
CA ASP A 73 -5.85 -7.97 4.75
C ASP A 73 -5.97 -6.72 5.62
N PRO A 74 -6.83 -6.68 6.66
CA PRO A 74 -6.92 -5.51 7.55
C PRO A 74 -5.63 -5.26 8.32
N MET A 75 -4.95 -6.33 8.78
CA MET A 75 -3.64 -6.20 9.41
C MET A 75 -2.60 -5.62 8.45
N PHE A 76 -2.60 -6.03 7.17
CA PHE A 76 -1.72 -5.47 6.15
C PHE A 76 -2.00 -3.98 5.92
N VAL A 77 -3.28 -3.60 5.75
CA VAL A 77 -3.67 -2.20 5.51
C VAL A 77 -3.31 -1.33 6.71
N ALA A 78 -3.67 -1.76 7.94
CA ALA A 78 -3.34 -1.04 9.17
C ALA A 78 -1.82 -0.89 9.36
N GLY A 79 -1.06 -1.99 9.21
CA GLY A 79 0.39 -1.96 9.33
C GLY A 79 1.06 -1.06 8.30
N MET A 80 0.59 -1.07 7.05
CA MET A 80 1.15 -0.23 5.99
C MET A 80 0.82 1.24 6.22
N LEU A 81 -0.41 1.58 6.62
CA LEU A 81 -0.78 2.96 6.95
C LEU A 81 0.00 3.48 8.16
N ALA A 82 0.19 2.66 9.20
CA ALA A 82 1.00 3.01 10.37
C ALA A 82 2.48 3.21 9.99
N PHE A 83 3.02 2.34 9.13
CA PHE A 83 4.38 2.49 8.58
C PHE A 83 4.55 3.80 7.81
N ILE A 84 3.59 4.14 6.93
CA ILE A 84 3.56 5.39 6.19
C ILE A 84 3.46 6.58 7.16
N LEU A 85 2.62 6.49 8.20
CA LEU A 85 2.51 7.54 9.22
C LEU A 85 3.84 7.76 9.95
N CYS A 86 4.56 6.71 10.34
CA CYS A 86 5.89 6.86 10.96
C CYS A 86 6.87 7.57 10.01
N GLY A 87 6.88 7.21 8.73
CA GLY A 87 7.69 7.89 7.71
C GLY A 87 7.31 9.37 7.55
N LEU A 88 6.00 9.65 7.52
CA LEU A 88 5.48 11.02 7.43
C LEU A 88 5.81 11.85 8.67
N LEU A 89 5.70 11.28 9.87
CA LEU A 89 6.04 11.97 11.11
C LEU A 89 7.51 12.35 11.13
N LEU A 90 8.42 11.41 10.80
CA LEU A 90 9.86 11.68 10.70
C LEU A 90 10.18 12.72 9.62
N LEU A 91 9.37 12.77 8.56
CA LEU A 91 9.49 13.74 7.47
C LEU A 91 8.98 15.14 7.85
N SER A 92 7.92 15.25 8.65
CA SER A 92 7.19 16.50 8.89
C SER A 92 7.54 17.18 10.21
N ARG A 93 7.89 16.42 11.26
CA ARG A 93 8.13 16.95 12.61
C ARG A 93 9.61 17.05 12.96
N ASP A 94 9.95 18.05 13.77
CA ASP A 94 11.25 18.15 14.41
C ASP A 94 11.22 17.34 15.71
N PHE A 95 11.96 16.24 15.74
CA PHE A 95 11.95 15.31 16.87
C PHE A 95 13.13 15.51 17.81
N SER A 96 12.90 15.20 19.09
CA SER A 96 14.01 14.88 19.98
C SER A 96 14.66 13.54 19.58
N GLY A 97 15.93 13.33 19.94
CA GLY A 97 16.66 12.09 19.64
C GLY A 97 15.88 10.83 20.01
N ARG A 98 15.33 10.79 21.22
CA ARG A 98 14.56 9.64 21.73
C ARG A 98 13.27 9.42 20.93
N ALA A 99 12.53 10.50 20.64
CA ALA A 99 11.27 10.40 19.90
C ALA A 99 11.49 9.95 18.44
N ALA A 100 12.57 10.40 17.79
CA ALA A 100 12.90 9.95 16.44
C ALA A 100 13.23 8.44 16.40
N ILE A 101 14.03 7.96 17.36
CA ILE A 101 14.39 6.54 17.48
C ILE A 101 13.15 5.69 17.76
N LEU A 102 12.31 6.08 18.72
CA LEU A 102 11.08 5.36 19.04
C LEU A 102 10.13 5.32 17.84
N THR A 103 9.99 6.43 17.09
CA THR A 103 9.18 6.47 15.87
C THR A 103 9.73 5.51 14.80
N ALA A 104 11.05 5.45 14.63
CA ALA A 104 11.68 4.53 13.69
C ALA A 104 11.54 3.05 14.10
N ILE A 105 11.67 2.74 15.39
CA ILE A 105 11.44 1.39 15.93
C ILE A 105 9.98 0.98 15.74
N ALA A 106 9.03 1.86 16.06
CA ALA A 106 7.61 1.63 15.82
C ALA A 106 7.35 1.38 14.32
N GLY A 107 7.95 2.19 13.44
CA GLY A 107 7.91 1.96 12.00
C GLY A 107 8.49 0.61 11.59
N GLY A 108 9.67 0.23 12.09
CA GLY A 108 10.27 -1.08 11.83
C GLY A 108 9.40 -2.25 12.28
N PHE A 109 8.76 -2.14 13.44
CA PHE A 109 7.79 -3.12 13.93
C PHE A 109 6.56 -3.22 13.01
N MET A 110 6.00 -2.09 12.57
CA MET A 110 4.90 -2.08 11.59
C MET A 110 5.34 -2.68 10.25
N GLY A 111 6.56 -2.41 9.79
CA GLY A 111 7.15 -3.02 8.61
C GLY A 111 7.26 -4.55 8.75
N ALA A 112 7.64 -5.05 9.93
CA ALA A 112 7.65 -6.48 10.23
C ALA A 112 6.25 -7.09 10.18
N LEU A 113 5.24 -6.42 10.73
CA LEU A 113 3.84 -6.86 10.64
C LEU A 113 3.34 -6.90 9.19
N VAL A 114 3.66 -5.87 8.39
CA VAL A 114 3.32 -5.83 6.96
C VAL A 114 3.96 -7.01 6.23
N TRP A 115 5.24 -7.28 6.47
CA TRP A 115 5.95 -8.40 5.86
C TRP A 115 5.40 -9.76 6.28
N LEU A 116 5.06 -9.92 7.57
CA LEU A 116 4.43 -11.14 8.10
C LEU A 116 3.03 -11.36 7.50
N SER A 117 2.30 -10.28 7.25
CA SER A 117 1.04 -10.37 6.53
C SER A 117 1.27 -10.73 5.07
N ARG A 118 2.19 -10.07 4.38
CA ARG A 118 2.45 -10.23 2.94
C ARG A 118 3.95 -10.16 2.65
N ASP A 119 4.55 -11.33 2.52
CA ASP A 119 5.96 -11.54 2.23
C ASP A 119 6.42 -10.97 0.88
N THR A 120 5.49 -10.84 -0.07
CA THR A 120 5.74 -10.25 -1.39
C THR A 120 5.84 -8.72 -1.39
N MET A 121 5.53 -8.04 -0.28
CA MET A 121 5.48 -6.56 -0.20
C MET A 121 6.76 -5.94 0.39
N GLY A 122 7.82 -6.73 0.57
CA GLY A 122 9.07 -6.23 1.16
C GLY A 122 9.70 -5.09 0.38
N GLU A 123 9.70 -5.16 -0.95
CA GLU A 123 10.25 -4.11 -1.81
C GLU A 123 9.45 -2.81 -1.74
N VAL A 124 8.13 -2.91 -1.59
CA VAL A 124 7.25 -1.76 -1.38
C VAL A 124 7.62 -1.06 -0.07
N LEU A 125 7.85 -1.80 1.02
CA LEU A 125 8.26 -1.22 2.31
C LEU A 125 9.60 -0.47 2.21
N ILE A 126 10.61 -1.09 1.59
CA ILE A 126 11.93 -0.47 1.41
C ILE A 126 11.78 0.80 0.57
N ALA A 127 11.05 0.73 -0.55
CA ALA A 127 10.85 1.86 -1.43
C ALA A 127 10.08 3.00 -0.74
N THR A 128 9.05 2.70 0.05
CA THR A 128 8.34 3.70 0.86
C THR A 128 9.27 4.41 1.85
N ALA A 129 10.12 3.68 2.58
CA ALA A 129 11.10 4.29 3.49
C ALA A 129 12.15 5.12 2.72
N ALA A 130 12.60 4.65 1.56
CA ALA A 130 13.54 5.37 0.71
C ALA A 130 12.94 6.67 0.15
N ILE A 131 11.67 6.67 -0.28
CA ILE A 131 10.95 7.88 -0.71
C ILE A 131 10.86 8.87 0.45
N ALA A 132 10.52 8.42 1.67
CA ALA A 132 10.50 9.28 2.85
C ALA A 132 11.87 9.92 3.12
N GLY A 133 12.95 9.12 3.04
CA GLY A 133 14.31 9.61 3.22
C GLY A 133 14.76 10.60 2.15
N LEU A 134 14.46 10.32 0.88
CA LEU A 134 14.77 11.23 -0.22
C LEU A 134 14.03 12.57 -0.06
N LEU A 135 12.74 12.53 0.25
CA LEU A 135 11.95 13.73 0.48
C LEU A 135 12.40 14.52 1.70
N PHE A 136 12.90 13.84 2.74
CA PHE A 136 13.51 14.49 3.90
C PHE A 136 14.79 15.25 3.49
N LEU A 137 15.65 14.65 2.66
CA LEU A 137 16.82 15.35 2.10
C LEU A 137 16.41 16.55 1.25
N VAL A 138 15.38 16.42 0.40
CA VAL A 138 14.84 17.53 -0.39
C VAL A 138 14.33 18.66 0.52
N ARG A 139 13.64 18.32 1.61
CA ARG A 139 13.18 19.29 2.62
C ARG A 139 14.36 20.04 3.24
N LEU A 140 15.39 19.32 3.70
CA LEU A 140 16.59 19.93 4.29
C LEU A 140 17.30 20.89 3.33
N LEU A 141 17.44 20.50 2.05
CA LEU A 141 18.04 21.35 1.03
C LEU A 141 17.18 22.60 0.74
N ALA A 142 15.86 22.45 0.71
CA ALA A 142 14.94 23.56 0.50
C ALA A 142 14.97 24.55 1.67
N GLU A 143 15.02 24.07 2.92
CA GLU A 143 15.14 24.90 4.12
C GLU A 143 16.47 25.65 4.17
N LYS A 144 17.59 24.97 3.87
CA LYS A 144 18.91 25.60 3.74
C LYS A 144 18.90 26.74 2.72
N ARG A 145 18.31 26.52 1.54
CA ARG A 145 18.19 27.55 0.48
C ARG A 145 17.32 28.73 0.91
N ARG A 146 16.21 28.48 1.62
CA ARG A 146 15.34 29.56 2.13
C ARG A 146 16.04 30.41 3.18
N GLN A 147 16.76 29.80 4.11
CA GLN A 147 17.50 30.54 5.13
C GLN A 147 18.66 31.35 4.55
N ALA A 148 19.39 30.79 3.58
CA ALA A 148 20.43 31.53 2.85
C ALA A 148 19.87 32.78 2.16
N LYS A 149 18.66 32.69 1.57
CA LYS A 149 18.00 33.83 0.92
C LYS A 149 17.54 34.91 1.91
N LEU A 150 17.17 34.53 3.14
CA LEU A 150 16.69 35.46 4.16
C LEU A 150 17.83 36.16 4.92
N ALA A 151 19.10 35.90 4.58
CA ALA A 151 20.28 36.39 5.30
C ALA A 151 20.23 36.16 6.83
N LEU A 152 19.39 35.22 7.27
CA LEU A 152 19.22 34.89 8.68
C LEU A 152 20.40 34.04 9.15
N THR A 153 20.88 34.37 10.35
CA THR A 153 22.05 33.75 10.97
C THR A 153 21.85 32.25 11.25
N LYS A 154 22.78 31.47 10.68
CA LYS A 154 23.20 30.08 11.02
C LYS A 154 22.09 29.01 10.99
N PHE A 155 21.96 28.34 9.83
CA PHE A 155 21.23 27.06 9.68
C PHE A 155 21.74 26.03 10.71
N SER A 156 20.89 25.70 11.68
CA SER A 156 21.25 24.81 12.79
C SER A 156 20.98 23.35 12.41
N TRP A 157 21.99 22.67 11.86
CA TRP A 157 21.95 21.23 11.59
C TRP A 157 21.54 20.38 12.80
N ARG A 158 21.84 20.85 14.01
CA ARG A 158 21.60 20.12 15.27
C ARG A 158 20.13 19.78 15.48
N ALA A 159 19.20 20.62 15.01
CA ALA A 159 17.77 20.37 15.14
C ALA A 159 17.28 19.18 14.28
N HIS A 160 17.94 18.91 13.16
CA HIS A 160 17.51 17.88 12.20
C HIS A 160 18.25 16.55 12.31
N VAL A 161 19.37 16.51 13.05
CA VAL A 161 20.14 15.26 13.28
C VAL A 161 19.25 14.13 13.84
N PRO A 162 18.37 14.35 14.84
CA PRO A 162 17.47 13.32 15.33
C PRO A 162 16.60 12.69 14.23
N SER A 163 15.91 13.50 13.44
CA SER A 163 15.04 13.02 12.37
C SER A 163 15.82 12.31 11.26
N LEU A 164 17.05 12.78 10.95
CA LEU A 164 17.94 12.10 10.01
C LEU A 164 18.34 10.70 10.50
N VAL A 165 18.70 10.58 11.79
CA VAL A 165 19.03 9.29 12.41
C VAL A 165 17.80 8.37 12.44
N GLY A 166 16.63 8.90 12.81
CA GLY A 166 15.37 8.15 12.77
C GLY A 166 15.03 7.64 11.37
N MET A 167 15.23 8.47 10.34
CA MET A 167 14.99 8.08 8.95
C MET A 167 15.96 7.00 8.46
N ALA A 168 17.26 7.15 8.76
CA ALA A 168 18.27 6.14 8.45
C ALA A 168 17.95 4.81 9.15
N LEU A 169 17.53 4.86 10.42
CA LEU A 169 17.12 3.69 11.18
C LEU A 169 15.86 3.03 10.57
N LEU A 170 14.85 3.81 10.16
CA LEU A 170 13.65 3.28 9.52
C LEU A 170 13.98 2.53 8.21
N ILE A 171 14.88 3.09 7.38
CA ILE A 171 15.35 2.44 6.15
C ILE A 171 16.10 1.15 6.48
N ALA A 172 17.03 1.20 7.43
CA ALA A 172 17.81 0.04 7.86
C ALA A 172 16.91 -1.09 8.40
N LEU A 173 15.92 -0.76 9.23
CA LEU A 173 14.95 -1.73 9.75
C LEU A 173 14.08 -2.32 8.62
N SER A 174 13.66 -1.51 7.65
CA SER A 174 12.87 -1.98 6.51
C SER A 174 13.66 -2.96 5.63
N VAL A 175 14.95 -2.69 5.41
CA VAL A 175 15.86 -3.62 4.73
C VAL A 175 16.12 -4.86 5.59
N GLY A 176 16.33 -4.71 6.89
CA GLY A 176 16.56 -5.80 7.83
C GLY A 176 15.40 -6.80 7.85
N VAL A 177 14.17 -6.32 8.05
CA VAL A 177 12.94 -7.12 8.05
C VAL A 177 12.84 -7.97 6.77
N THR A 178 13.09 -7.37 5.62
CA THR A 178 12.89 -8.04 4.32
C THR A 178 14.01 -9.00 3.95
N ARG A 179 15.21 -8.83 4.50
CA ARG A 179 16.38 -9.68 4.19
C ARG A 179 16.63 -10.78 5.22
N VAL A 180 16.29 -10.55 6.48
CA VAL A 180 16.59 -11.45 7.59
C VAL A 180 15.49 -12.50 7.76
N ILE A 181 14.23 -12.10 7.77
CA ILE A 181 13.12 -13.02 8.09
C ILE A 181 12.91 -14.14 7.05
N PRO A 182 13.07 -13.92 5.71
CA PRO A 182 12.93 -15.02 4.75
C PRO A 182 13.94 -16.16 4.96
N LYS A 183 15.14 -15.85 5.47
CA LYS A 183 16.17 -16.87 5.75
C LYS A 183 15.68 -17.84 6.83
N PHE A 184 15.05 -17.34 7.88
CA PHE A 184 14.47 -18.16 8.94
C PHE A 184 13.31 -19.03 8.45
N GLN A 185 12.47 -18.53 7.53
CA GLN A 185 11.37 -19.33 6.97
C GLN A 185 11.85 -20.46 6.06
N ARG A 186 12.92 -20.25 5.28
CA ARG A 186 13.51 -21.30 4.43
C ARG A 186 14.07 -22.45 5.27
N LEU A 187 14.74 -22.14 6.38
CA LEU A 187 15.23 -23.16 7.31
C LEU A 187 14.08 -24.03 7.84
N TYR A 188 12.96 -23.42 8.24
CA TYR A 188 11.79 -24.16 8.69
C TYR A 188 11.12 -24.99 7.58
N ARG A 189 11.05 -24.47 6.33
CA ARG A 189 10.45 -25.20 5.19
C ARG A 189 11.27 -26.44 4.81
N ASN A 190 12.59 -26.33 4.80
CA ASN A 190 13.48 -27.45 4.48
C ASN A 190 13.48 -28.55 5.56
N SER A 191 13.02 -28.24 6.78
CA SER A 191 12.84 -29.21 7.85
C SER A 191 11.51 -29.98 7.78
N GLN A 192 10.58 -29.62 6.88
CA GLN A 192 9.36 -30.42 6.71
C GLN A 192 9.63 -31.65 5.84
N PRO A 193 9.29 -32.86 6.30
CA PRO A 193 9.48 -34.07 5.50
C PRO A 193 8.71 -33.95 4.19
N THR A 194 9.38 -34.25 3.07
CA THR A 194 8.76 -34.33 1.74
C THR A 194 7.63 -35.35 1.79
N ILE A 195 6.40 -34.86 1.92
CA ILE A 195 5.19 -35.67 1.80
C ILE A 195 5.18 -36.19 0.36
N ARG A 196 5.39 -37.50 0.18
CA ARG A 196 5.22 -38.16 -1.13
C ARG A 196 3.74 -38.08 -1.50
N LEU A 197 3.43 -37.26 -2.49
CA LEU A 197 2.07 -37.08 -3.00
C LEU A 197 1.70 -38.27 -3.88
N GLY A 198 0.52 -38.85 -3.63
CA GLY A 198 -0.07 -39.90 -4.47
C GLY A 198 -0.63 -39.36 -5.79
N PRO A 199 -0.92 -40.25 -6.77
CA PRO A 199 -1.32 -39.89 -8.14
C PRO A 199 -2.60 -39.04 -8.24
N ASP A 200 -3.51 -39.13 -7.27
CA ASP A 200 -4.86 -38.54 -7.37
C ASP A 200 -4.95 -37.09 -6.88
N ASP A 201 -3.84 -36.49 -6.50
CA ASP A 201 -3.82 -35.20 -5.82
C ASP A 201 -3.71 -34.02 -6.81
N TRP A 202 -4.70 -33.89 -7.69
CA TRP A 202 -4.77 -32.83 -8.71
C TRP A 202 -4.82 -31.41 -8.12
N LYS A 203 -5.25 -31.25 -6.86
CA LYS A 203 -5.14 -29.97 -6.15
C LYS A 203 -3.69 -29.67 -5.78
N ASN A 204 -2.92 -30.69 -5.45
CA ASN A 204 -1.50 -30.55 -5.23
C ASN A 204 -0.70 -30.41 -6.52
N SER A 205 -1.19 -30.88 -7.68
CA SER A 205 -0.50 -30.65 -8.96
C SER A 205 -0.44 -29.17 -9.38
N ARG A 206 -1.42 -28.32 -9.01
CA ARG A 206 -1.33 -26.85 -9.20
C ARG A 206 -0.28 -26.20 -8.29
N ARG A 207 -0.17 -26.63 -7.03
CA ARG A 207 0.91 -26.17 -6.11
C ARG A 207 2.27 -26.69 -6.55
N LEU A 208 2.36 -27.95 -6.96
CA LEU A 208 3.56 -28.59 -7.47
C LEU A 208 4.03 -27.91 -8.77
N LYS A 209 3.12 -27.58 -9.71
CA LYS A 209 3.45 -26.78 -10.90
C LYS A 209 3.97 -25.40 -10.52
N ARG A 210 3.41 -24.76 -9.49
CA ARG A 210 3.91 -23.47 -8.98
C ARG A 210 5.34 -23.62 -8.44
N ASP A 211 5.61 -24.66 -7.65
CA ASP A 211 6.94 -24.89 -7.06
C ASP A 211 7.97 -25.34 -8.13
N LEU A 212 7.56 -26.11 -9.14
CA LEU A 212 8.38 -26.53 -10.28
C LEU A 212 8.71 -25.37 -11.25
N VAL A 213 7.77 -24.45 -11.50
CA VAL A 213 8.02 -23.25 -12.32
C VAL A 213 8.92 -22.24 -11.59
N ILE A 214 9.00 -22.32 -10.26
CA ILE A 214 9.86 -21.47 -9.42
C ILE A 214 11.19 -22.18 -9.11
N GLU A 215 11.65 -23.14 -9.93
CA GLU A 215 13.03 -23.59 -9.78
C GLU A 215 14.01 -22.40 -9.98
N PRO A 216 15.01 -22.25 -9.10
CA PRO A 216 16.06 -21.27 -9.31
C PRO A 216 16.92 -21.76 -10.47
N GLN A 217 16.71 -21.18 -11.65
CA GLN A 217 17.65 -21.26 -12.76
C GLN A 217 19.06 -21.00 -12.19
N ALA A 218 19.96 -21.96 -12.37
CA ALA A 218 21.27 -22.03 -11.71
C ALA A 218 22.17 -20.81 -11.98
N ASP A 219 21.83 -20.02 -13.01
CA ASP A 219 22.52 -18.78 -13.38
C ASP A 219 21.82 -17.55 -12.78
N ALA A 220 21.69 -17.51 -11.44
CA ALA A 220 21.14 -16.33 -10.77
C ALA A 220 22.00 -15.10 -11.12
N PRO A 221 21.44 -14.06 -11.77
CA PRO A 221 22.26 -12.98 -12.29
C PRO A 221 22.97 -12.23 -11.16
N ALA A 222 24.22 -11.83 -11.40
CA ALA A 222 25.09 -11.24 -10.38
C ALA A 222 24.54 -9.89 -9.84
N ASN A 223 23.84 -9.12 -10.67
CA ASN A 223 23.36 -7.78 -10.32
C ASN A 223 22.04 -7.84 -9.49
N PRO A 224 21.96 -7.11 -8.34
CA PRO A 224 20.74 -6.96 -7.57
C PRO A 224 19.51 -6.52 -8.37
N TRP A 225 19.69 -5.64 -9.36
CA TRP A 225 18.61 -5.15 -10.22
C TRP A 225 18.01 -6.26 -11.08
N SER A 226 18.84 -7.06 -11.76
CA SER A 226 18.34 -8.20 -12.54
C SER A 226 17.59 -9.22 -11.68
N ARG A 227 18.01 -9.45 -10.42
CA ARG A 227 17.28 -10.32 -9.50
C ARG A 227 15.91 -9.77 -9.15
N PHE A 228 15.79 -8.46 -8.98
CA PHE A 228 14.51 -7.79 -8.75
C PHE A 228 13.57 -7.94 -9.96
N ILE A 229 14.07 -7.75 -11.18
CA ILE A 229 13.28 -7.89 -12.41
C ILE A 229 12.78 -9.33 -12.59
N VAL A 230 13.67 -10.32 -12.43
CA VAL A 230 13.28 -11.74 -12.48
C VAL A 230 12.25 -12.06 -11.39
N ARG A 231 12.37 -11.46 -10.21
CA ARG A 231 11.38 -11.63 -9.13
C ARG A 231 10.00 -11.09 -9.54
N ILE A 232 9.92 -9.91 -10.17
CA ILE A 232 8.65 -9.37 -10.68
C ILE A 232 8.03 -10.33 -11.69
N GLY A 233 8.81 -10.79 -12.68
CA GLY A 233 8.34 -11.74 -13.70
C GLY A 233 7.80 -13.03 -13.08
N LYS A 234 8.54 -13.62 -12.13
CA LYS A 234 8.12 -14.83 -11.41
C LYS A 234 6.84 -14.62 -10.60
N LEU A 235 6.73 -13.50 -9.88
CA LEU A 235 5.51 -13.18 -9.12
C LEU A 235 4.31 -13.03 -10.07
N ARG A 236 4.47 -12.32 -11.19
CA ARG A 236 3.42 -12.14 -12.20
C ARG A 236 2.95 -13.47 -12.79
N GLN A 237 3.89 -14.33 -13.18
CA GLN A 237 3.58 -15.67 -13.69
C GLN A 237 2.85 -16.51 -12.64
N GLY A 238 3.25 -16.40 -11.36
CA GLY A 238 2.56 -17.04 -10.25
C GLY A 238 1.08 -16.65 -10.15
N PHE A 239 0.78 -15.35 -10.30
CA PHE A 239 -0.62 -14.87 -10.36
C PHE A 239 -1.35 -15.35 -11.61
N ALA A 240 -0.70 -15.38 -12.78
CA ALA A 240 -1.31 -15.88 -14.01
C ALA A 240 -1.71 -17.36 -13.91
N ILE A 241 -0.87 -18.18 -13.28
CA ILE A 241 -1.16 -19.61 -13.03
C ILE A 241 -2.25 -19.76 -11.96
N GLU A 242 -2.18 -18.98 -10.88
CA GLU A 242 -3.17 -19.06 -9.79
C GLU A 242 -4.59 -18.73 -10.25
N PHE A 243 -4.71 -17.74 -11.14
CA PHE A 243 -5.98 -17.27 -11.64
C PHE A 243 -6.26 -17.71 -13.07
N ALA A 244 -5.65 -18.79 -13.58
CA ALA A 244 -5.78 -19.22 -14.98
C ALA A 244 -7.25 -19.32 -15.46
N ASP A 245 -8.16 -19.77 -14.59
CA ASP A 245 -9.59 -19.96 -14.89
C ASP A 245 -10.45 -18.70 -14.66
N ALA A 246 -9.85 -17.56 -14.28
CA ALA A 246 -10.57 -16.36 -13.90
C ALA A 246 -10.91 -15.47 -15.11
N GLY A 247 -12.20 -15.21 -15.34
CA GLY A 247 -12.71 -14.37 -16.44
C GLY A 247 -12.46 -12.86 -16.31
N SER A 248 -11.50 -12.44 -15.48
CA SER A 248 -11.14 -11.03 -15.25
C SER A 248 -9.62 -10.80 -15.25
N ASN A 249 -8.86 -11.68 -15.91
CA ASN A 249 -7.44 -11.49 -16.06
C ASN A 249 -7.13 -10.49 -17.17
N VAL A 250 -6.00 -9.80 -17.03
CA VAL A 250 -5.51 -8.80 -17.98
C VAL A 250 -4.07 -9.14 -18.31
N ASP A 251 -3.74 -9.09 -19.60
CA ASP A 251 -2.38 -9.19 -20.13
C ASP A 251 -1.63 -10.45 -19.60
N THR A 252 -2.29 -11.61 -19.63
CA THR A 252 -1.75 -12.91 -19.15
C THR A 252 -0.61 -13.46 -20.01
N ASP A 253 -0.54 -13.01 -21.25
CA ASP A 253 0.46 -13.33 -22.26
C ASP A 253 1.75 -12.52 -22.11
N VAL A 254 1.73 -11.42 -21.34
CA VAL A 254 2.91 -10.55 -21.17
C VAL A 254 3.91 -11.17 -20.19
N GLN A 255 5.10 -11.47 -20.70
CA GLN A 255 6.24 -11.94 -19.94
C GLN A 255 7.21 -10.79 -19.65
N LEU A 256 7.68 -10.68 -18.40
CA LEU A 256 8.61 -9.65 -17.95
C LEU A 256 9.96 -10.30 -17.64
N ASN A 257 10.76 -10.54 -18.68
CA ASN A 257 12.00 -11.32 -18.57
C ASN A 257 13.23 -10.43 -18.36
N ASN A 258 13.20 -9.21 -18.89
CA ASN A 258 14.32 -8.27 -18.80
C ASN A 258 13.87 -6.85 -18.39
N THR A 259 14.86 -5.97 -18.18
CA THR A 259 14.60 -4.58 -17.75
C THR A 259 13.84 -3.77 -18.81
N ALA A 260 14.10 -4.00 -20.09
CA ALA A 260 13.42 -3.31 -21.17
C ALA A 260 11.93 -3.68 -21.23
N ASP A 261 11.58 -4.94 -21.00
CA ASP A 261 10.18 -5.39 -20.93
C ASP A 261 9.43 -4.67 -19.82
N VAL A 262 10.02 -4.58 -18.63
CA VAL A 262 9.44 -3.88 -17.48
C VAL A 262 9.24 -2.41 -17.80
N ILE A 263 10.26 -1.72 -18.34
CA ILE A 263 10.17 -0.30 -18.70
C ILE A 263 9.09 -0.06 -19.76
N ARG A 264 9.02 -0.91 -20.79
CA ARG A 264 7.99 -0.83 -21.85
C ARG A 264 6.58 -1.07 -21.31
N TYR A 265 6.44 -1.91 -20.29
CA TYR A 265 5.16 -2.23 -19.69
C TYR A 265 4.75 -1.25 -18.57
N LEU A 266 5.64 -0.41 -18.03
CA LEU A 266 5.33 0.56 -16.97
C LEU A 266 4.12 1.48 -17.28
N PRO A 267 4.01 2.10 -18.48
CA PRO A 267 2.85 2.93 -18.81
C PRO A 267 1.53 2.14 -18.77
N ARG A 268 1.57 0.89 -19.27
CA ARG A 268 0.43 -0.03 -19.25
C ARG A 268 0.07 -0.45 -17.83
N ALA A 269 1.06 -0.75 -16.99
CA ALA A 269 0.87 -1.05 -15.58
C ALA A 269 0.27 0.14 -14.82
N ALA A 270 0.72 1.36 -15.08
CA ALA A 270 0.11 2.56 -14.50
C ALA A 270 -1.36 2.68 -14.89
N MET A 271 -1.69 2.50 -16.17
CA MET A 271 -3.09 2.53 -16.62
C MET A 271 -3.94 1.46 -15.94
N ILE A 272 -3.43 0.24 -15.78
CA ILE A 272 -4.14 -0.84 -15.07
C ILE A 272 -4.29 -0.51 -13.58
N GLY A 273 -3.24 -0.03 -12.93
CA GLY A 273 -3.21 0.23 -11.49
C GLY A 273 -4.22 1.31 -11.06
N TYR A 274 -4.32 2.38 -11.83
CA TYR A 274 -5.28 3.47 -11.58
C TYR A 274 -6.67 3.13 -12.12
N PHE A 275 -6.77 2.70 -13.39
CA PHE A 275 -8.04 2.71 -14.09
C PHE A 275 -8.78 1.37 -14.16
N ALA A 276 -8.17 0.24 -13.80
CA ALA A 276 -8.89 -1.03 -13.77
C ALA A 276 -9.90 -1.07 -12.60
N PRO A 277 -11.03 -1.79 -12.68
CA PRO A 277 -11.59 -2.40 -13.88
C PRO A 277 -11.96 -1.37 -14.95
N PHE A 278 -11.71 -1.69 -16.21
CA PHE A 278 -12.06 -0.82 -17.33
C PHE A 278 -13.56 -0.83 -17.64
N PRO A 279 -14.14 0.20 -18.28
CA PRO A 279 -15.57 0.28 -18.60
C PRO A 279 -16.16 -0.97 -19.25
N LYS A 280 -15.42 -1.59 -20.18
CA LYS A 280 -15.82 -2.84 -20.84
C LYS A 280 -16.01 -4.04 -19.88
N MET A 281 -15.41 -4.00 -18.70
CA MET A 281 -15.51 -5.03 -17.67
C MET A 281 -16.71 -4.85 -16.75
N TRP A 282 -17.32 -3.65 -16.71
CA TRP A 282 -18.46 -3.37 -15.83
C TRP A 282 -19.77 -3.97 -16.36
N LEU A 283 -19.92 -4.01 -17.69
CA LEU A 283 -21.16 -4.39 -18.37
C LEU A 283 -21.23 -5.87 -18.77
N THR A 284 -20.11 -6.59 -18.72
CA THR A 284 -20.05 -8.02 -19.06
C THR A 284 -20.49 -8.85 -17.86
N THR A 285 -21.07 -10.05 -18.03
CA THR A 285 -21.45 -10.92 -16.90
C THR A 285 -20.22 -11.60 -16.28
N GLY A 286 -20.07 -11.52 -14.96
CA GLY A 286 -18.93 -12.10 -14.25
C GLY A 286 -19.16 -13.56 -13.85
N ASN A 287 -18.15 -14.41 -14.09
CA ASN A 287 -18.22 -15.84 -13.78
C ASN A 287 -18.48 -16.15 -12.30
N GLN A 288 -18.06 -15.29 -11.37
CA GLN A 288 -18.19 -15.53 -9.91
C GLN A 288 -19.05 -14.52 -9.15
N VAL A 289 -19.12 -13.27 -9.60
CA VAL A 289 -19.84 -12.19 -8.90
C VAL A 289 -21.17 -11.80 -9.57
N GLY A 290 -21.52 -12.47 -10.67
CA GLY A 290 -22.68 -12.15 -11.48
C GLY A 290 -22.62 -10.75 -12.10
N ARG A 291 -23.80 -10.23 -12.47
CA ARG A 291 -23.96 -8.89 -13.08
C ARG A 291 -23.97 -7.76 -12.05
N SER A 292 -24.59 -8.00 -10.89
CA SER A 292 -24.69 -7.01 -9.81
C SER A 292 -23.32 -6.63 -9.23
N GLY A 293 -22.44 -7.62 -8.98
CA GLY A 293 -21.10 -7.36 -8.48
C GLY A 293 -20.22 -6.55 -9.45
N ARG A 294 -20.40 -6.73 -10.77
CA ARG A 294 -19.67 -5.94 -11.77
C ARG A 294 -20.19 -4.52 -11.92
N ILE A 295 -21.50 -4.31 -11.81
CA ILE A 295 -22.09 -2.96 -11.75
C ILE A 295 -21.59 -2.21 -10.51
N LEU A 296 -21.63 -2.86 -9.33
CA LEU A 296 -21.11 -2.26 -8.10
C LEU A 296 -19.63 -1.89 -8.23
N SER A 297 -18.82 -2.78 -8.80
CA SER A 297 -17.41 -2.49 -9.07
C SER A 297 -17.21 -1.35 -10.06
N GLY A 298 -18.08 -1.21 -11.07
CA GLY A 298 -18.09 -0.07 -11.98
C GLY A 298 -18.43 1.25 -11.29
N VAL A 299 -19.45 1.28 -10.44
CA VAL A 299 -19.82 2.46 -9.64
C VAL A 299 -18.68 2.87 -8.70
N GLU A 300 -18.09 1.90 -8.01
CA GLU A 300 -16.93 2.15 -7.15
C GLU A 300 -15.74 2.71 -7.95
N THR A 301 -15.53 2.22 -9.18
CA THR A 301 -14.45 2.71 -10.05
C THR A 301 -14.71 4.13 -10.54
N LEU A 302 -15.96 4.48 -10.87
CA LEU A 302 -16.34 5.87 -11.17
C LEU A 302 -16.09 6.79 -9.97
N ALA A 303 -16.41 6.33 -8.75
CA ALA A 303 -16.10 7.07 -7.53
C ALA A 303 -14.59 7.23 -7.34
N LEU A 304 -13.78 6.20 -7.65
CA LEU A 304 -12.32 6.31 -7.64
C LEU A 304 -11.81 7.32 -8.66
N TYR A 305 -12.36 7.39 -9.87
CA TYR A 305 -11.96 8.42 -10.86
C TYR A 305 -12.22 9.83 -10.35
N LEU A 306 -13.35 10.05 -9.67
CA LEU A 306 -13.62 11.32 -9.01
C LEU A 306 -12.62 11.61 -7.89
N ILE A 307 -12.28 10.61 -7.06
CA ILE A 307 -11.25 10.74 -6.02
C ILE A 307 -9.89 11.07 -6.63
N GLU A 308 -9.49 10.42 -7.72
CA GLU A 308 -8.23 10.69 -8.41
C GLU A 308 -8.19 12.13 -8.94
N ALA A 309 -9.27 12.61 -9.56
CA ALA A 309 -9.37 14.00 -10.01
C ALA A 309 -9.26 14.99 -8.84
N LEU A 310 -9.97 14.74 -7.73
CA LEU A 310 -9.88 15.55 -6.52
C LEU A 310 -8.51 15.46 -5.85
N ALA A 311 -7.85 14.30 -5.90
CA ALA A 311 -6.51 14.09 -5.39
C ALA A 311 -5.47 14.89 -6.19
N LEU A 312 -5.65 15.06 -7.51
CA LEU A 312 -4.83 15.96 -8.32
C LEU A 312 -5.01 17.43 -7.92
N VAL A 313 -6.24 17.85 -7.62
CA VAL A 313 -6.51 19.20 -7.08
C VAL A 313 -5.83 19.36 -5.70
N GLY A 314 -5.94 18.35 -4.85
CA GLY A 314 -5.25 18.29 -3.55
C GLY A 314 -3.74 18.39 -3.70
N LEU A 315 -3.14 17.60 -4.59
CA LEU A 315 -1.72 17.60 -4.92
C LEU A 315 -1.26 18.97 -5.41
N TRP A 316 -1.98 19.57 -6.36
CA TRP A 316 -1.64 20.87 -6.91
C TRP A 316 -1.70 21.98 -5.85
N SER A 317 -2.76 21.98 -5.05
CA SER A 317 -2.96 22.98 -3.99
C SER A 317 -1.98 22.80 -2.81
N GLY A 318 -1.57 21.57 -2.54
CA GLY A 318 -0.65 21.16 -1.49
C GLY A 318 0.81 21.02 -1.94
N ARG A 319 1.17 21.41 -3.18
CA ARG A 319 2.50 21.16 -3.78
C ARG A 319 3.71 21.70 -3.01
N ARG A 320 3.50 22.61 -2.05
CA ARG A 320 4.54 23.15 -1.17
C ARG A 320 4.81 22.27 0.06
N LEU A 321 3.89 21.36 0.38
CA LEU A 321 3.95 20.44 1.51
C LEU A 321 4.62 19.16 1.03
N VAL A 322 5.75 18.81 1.65
CA VAL A 322 6.52 17.62 1.26
C VAL A 322 5.73 16.34 1.58
N GLY A 323 4.90 16.33 2.62
CA GLY A 323 4.02 15.21 2.97
C GLY A 323 2.99 14.87 1.87
N VAL A 324 2.55 15.86 1.09
CA VAL A 324 1.63 15.63 -0.04
C VAL A 324 2.33 14.83 -1.14
N TRP A 325 3.57 15.20 -1.47
CA TRP A 325 4.39 14.45 -2.43
C TRP A 325 4.72 13.04 -1.93
N PHE A 326 4.93 12.88 -0.62
CA PHE A 326 5.15 11.56 -0.02
C PHE A 326 3.95 10.63 -0.24
N LEU A 327 2.73 11.06 0.08
CA LEU A 327 1.54 10.23 -0.15
C LEU A 327 1.31 9.93 -1.62
N TRP A 328 1.48 10.93 -2.50
CA TRP A 328 1.30 10.74 -3.93
C TRP A 328 2.31 9.74 -4.51
N LEU A 329 3.60 9.88 -4.19
CA LEU A 329 4.65 8.97 -4.66
C LEU A 329 4.45 7.55 -4.15
N VAL A 330 4.11 7.37 -2.87
CA VAL A 330 3.87 6.04 -2.28
C VAL A 330 2.63 5.39 -2.90
N SER A 331 1.56 6.17 -3.12
CA SER A 331 0.36 5.67 -3.79
C SER A 331 0.65 5.25 -5.23
N ALA A 332 1.31 6.12 -6.02
CA ALA A 332 1.67 5.84 -7.40
C ALA A 332 2.56 4.61 -7.53
N MET A 333 3.62 4.55 -6.73
CA MET A 333 4.53 3.41 -6.68
C MET A 333 3.76 2.12 -6.33
N GLY A 334 2.88 2.15 -5.32
CA GLY A 334 2.11 1.00 -4.89
C GLY A 334 1.13 0.50 -5.95
N LEU A 335 0.35 1.39 -6.56
CA LEU A 335 -0.61 1.06 -7.62
C LEU A 335 0.08 0.48 -8.85
N ILE A 336 1.18 1.09 -9.30
CA ILE A 336 1.97 0.61 -10.44
C ILE A 336 2.61 -0.74 -10.13
N SER A 337 3.23 -0.89 -8.94
CA SER A 337 3.89 -2.13 -8.53
C SER A 337 2.89 -3.29 -8.44
N LEU A 338 1.68 -3.05 -7.93
CA LEU A 338 0.63 -4.05 -7.92
C LEU A 338 0.20 -4.44 -9.33
N ALA A 339 0.01 -3.48 -10.23
CA ALA A 339 -0.40 -3.76 -11.61
C ALA A 339 0.69 -4.44 -12.46
N LEU A 340 1.96 -4.29 -12.08
CA LEU A 340 3.06 -5.06 -12.68
C LEU A 340 2.95 -6.55 -12.37
N VAL A 341 2.48 -6.90 -11.16
CA VAL A 341 2.50 -8.28 -10.65
C VAL A 341 1.13 -8.96 -10.75
N VAL A 342 0.05 -8.26 -10.47
CA VAL A 342 -1.28 -8.85 -10.29
C VAL A 342 -2.05 -8.77 -11.59
N VAL A 343 -2.19 -9.91 -12.28
CA VAL A 343 -2.93 -9.99 -13.55
C VAL A 343 -4.45 -10.04 -13.37
N ASN A 344 -4.93 -10.51 -12.22
CA ASN A 344 -6.36 -10.64 -11.95
C ASN A 344 -6.95 -9.34 -11.39
N VAL A 345 -7.93 -8.76 -12.08
CA VAL A 345 -8.53 -7.47 -11.70
C VAL A 345 -9.24 -7.50 -10.34
N GLY A 346 -9.91 -8.61 -9.99
CA GLY A 346 -10.58 -8.76 -8.69
C GLY A 346 -9.61 -8.95 -7.51
N ALA A 347 -8.43 -9.54 -7.75
CA ALA A 347 -7.35 -9.52 -6.78
C ALA A 347 -6.75 -8.11 -6.69
N LEU A 348 -6.46 -7.48 -7.84
CA LEU A 348 -5.89 -6.14 -7.91
C LEU A 348 -6.77 -5.11 -7.16
N SER A 349 -8.10 -5.17 -7.33
CA SER A 349 -9.04 -4.25 -6.69
C SER A 349 -9.01 -4.30 -5.16
N ARG A 350 -8.75 -5.49 -4.60
CA ARG A 350 -8.56 -5.71 -3.15
C ARG A 350 -7.20 -5.20 -2.68
N LEU A 351 -6.14 -5.50 -3.43
CA LEU A 351 -4.78 -5.16 -3.02
C LEU A 351 -4.46 -3.68 -3.12
N ARG A 352 -5.04 -2.99 -4.11
CA ARG A 352 -4.83 -1.55 -4.32
C ARG A 352 -5.40 -0.69 -3.20
N TYR A 353 -6.31 -1.24 -2.39
CA TYR A 353 -7.11 -0.47 -1.45
C TYR A 353 -6.25 0.36 -0.49
N VAL A 354 -5.15 -0.21 0.02
CA VAL A 354 -4.20 0.51 0.88
C VAL A 354 -3.62 1.78 0.23
N PHE A 355 -3.37 1.74 -1.07
CA PHE A 355 -2.81 2.88 -1.82
C PHE A 355 -3.90 3.84 -2.30
N ALA A 356 -5.11 3.34 -2.55
CA ALA A 356 -6.29 4.15 -2.86
C ALA A 356 -6.71 5.01 -1.65
N ILE A 357 -6.59 4.49 -0.43
CA ILE A 357 -6.80 5.28 0.81
C ILE A 357 -5.93 6.55 0.82
N LEU A 358 -4.67 6.44 0.36
CA LEU A 358 -3.78 7.61 0.30
C LEU A 358 -4.29 8.67 -0.70
N LEU A 359 -4.90 8.24 -1.80
CA LEU A 359 -5.57 9.15 -2.74
C LEU A 359 -6.83 9.76 -2.14
N ILE A 360 -7.61 9.00 -1.36
CA ILE A 360 -8.77 9.54 -0.61
C ILE A 360 -8.33 10.64 0.37
N ILE A 361 -7.19 10.46 1.05
CA ILE A 361 -6.61 11.49 1.93
C ILE A 361 -6.22 12.74 1.13
N LEU A 362 -5.63 12.61 -0.04
CA LEU A 362 -5.31 13.76 -0.90
C LEU A 362 -6.58 14.43 -1.46
N ALA A 363 -7.58 13.63 -1.84
CA ALA A 363 -8.85 14.09 -2.37
C ALA A 363 -9.68 14.86 -1.33
N SER A 364 -9.54 14.54 -0.04
CA SER A 364 -10.30 15.21 1.02
C SER A 364 -9.99 16.71 1.10
N ASP A 365 -8.72 17.11 0.98
CA ASP A 365 -8.35 18.53 0.94
C ASP A 365 -8.72 19.18 -0.41
N GLY A 366 -8.55 18.45 -1.52
CA GLY A 366 -8.95 18.91 -2.86
C GLY A 366 -10.46 19.22 -2.96
N GLY A 367 -11.29 18.29 -2.49
CA GLY A 367 -12.74 18.44 -2.45
C GLY A 367 -13.19 19.57 -1.53
N ARG A 368 -12.59 19.69 -0.33
CA ARG A 368 -12.88 20.79 0.61
C ARG A 368 -12.64 22.17 -0.03
N ARG A 369 -11.49 22.35 -0.69
CA ARG A 369 -11.14 23.63 -1.33
C ARG A 369 -12.05 23.95 -2.51
N LEU A 370 -12.41 22.95 -3.30
CA LEU A 370 -13.35 23.11 -4.40
C LEU A 370 -14.72 23.57 -3.88
N PHE A 371 -15.21 22.93 -2.82
CA PHE A 371 -16.47 23.30 -2.18
C PHE A 371 -16.44 24.74 -1.63
N GLU A 372 -15.38 25.12 -0.93
CA GLU A 372 -15.19 26.49 -0.42
C GLU A 372 -15.14 27.53 -1.55
N SER A 373 -14.51 27.20 -2.67
CA SER A 373 -14.46 28.08 -3.84
C SER A 373 -15.85 28.29 -4.47
N LEU A 374 -16.64 27.21 -4.59
CA LEU A 374 -18.00 27.27 -5.11
C LEU A 374 -18.92 28.07 -4.18
N GLN A 375 -18.80 27.90 -2.86
CA GLN A 375 -19.60 28.64 -1.89
C GLN A 375 -19.31 30.15 -1.96
N LYS A 376 -18.03 30.55 -2.05
CA LYS A 376 -17.64 31.95 -2.22
C LYS A 376 -18.18 32.58 -3.51
N ARG A 377 -18.22 31.84 -4.62
CA ARG A 377 -18.80 32.33 -5.88
C ARG A 377 -20.31 32.55 -5.76
N LYS A 378 -21.03 31.64 -5.09
CA LYS A 378 -22.47 31.79 -4.84
C LYS A 378 -22.78 33.03 -4.00
N THR A 379 -22.00 33.31 -2.95
CA THR A 379 -22.21 34.51 -2.12
C THR A 379 -21.93 35.81 -2.89
N LEU A 380 -20.95 35.82 -3.79
CA LEU A 380 -20.65 37.00 -4.61
C LEU A 380 -21.78 37.30 -5.63
N LEU A 381 -22.32 36.26 -6.28
CA LEU A 381 -23.44 36.41 -7.21
C LEU A 381 -24.71 36.91 -6.52
N ALA A 382 -24.96 36.46 -5.28
CA ALA A 382 -26.11 36.90 -4.49
C ALA A 382 -25.98 38.34 -3.95
N SER A 383 -24.76 38.90 -3.86
CA SER A 383 -24.55 40.30 -3.46
C SER A 383 -24.63 41.29 -4.63
N THR A 384 -24.60 40.80 -5.87
CA THR A 384 -24.70 41.63 -7.09
C THR A 384 -26.10 41.67 -7.70
N SER A 385 -27.01 40.81 -7.22
CA SER A 385 -28.45 40.84 -7.51
C SER A 385 -29.17 41.60 -6.41
#